data_AF-A0A2X4UUX3-F1
#
_entry.id   AF-A0A2X4UUX3-F1
#
_cell.length_a   1.000
_cell.length_b   1.000
_cell.length_c   1.000
_cell.angle_alpha   90.00
_cell.angle_beta   90.00
_cell.angle_gamma   90.00
#
_symmetry.space_group_name_H-M   'P 1'
#
loop_
_entity.id
_entity.type
_entity.pdbx_description
1 polymer ?
#
loop_
_entity_poly.entity_id
_entity_poly.type
_entity_poly.pdbx_seq_one_letter_code
_entity_poly.pdbx_strand_id
1 'polypeptide(L)'
;MLPESFWKDHKLNEPLAAPPLGSGPYKVGSYRLGQYITYQRVRDYWAANLPVNRGRFNFDSIRYDYYLDDKVALEAFKAGAYDFRIEGSPKSWATQYQGGNFARNYIVKQDETNQSAQNTRWMAFNMKRPLFADRRVREAITLAFDFDWMNKALYYNAYQRTNSYFQNTPYAASGYPDAAELALLAPLKDKVPPEVFTSIYQPPSSDGSGSDRQNLLKATQLLKQAGWEVKNQQLVNSKTGKPFYLRADVAERQQLPVRLAVPAQPQAVGDRDADP
;
A
#
# COMPACT_ATOMS: atom_id res chain seq x y z
N MET A 1 8.71 13.80 -26.51
CA MET A 1 9.00 14.80 -27.56
C MET A 1 7.85 15.78 -27.62
N LEU A 2 8.13 17.07 -27.57
CA LEU A 2 7.13 18.14 -27.66
C LEU A 2 7.33 18.86 -29.00
N PRO A 3 6.27 19.11 -29.80
CA PRO A 3 6.41 19.82 -31.07
C PRO A 3 6.80 21.28 -30.82
N GLU A 4 8.02 21.65 -31.21
CA GLU A 4 8.54 23.02 -31.05
C GLU A 4 7.60 24.08 -31.63
N SER A 5 7.02 23.80 -32.80
CA SER A 5 6.07 24.70 -33.48
C SER A 5 4.86 25.07 -32.64
N PHE A 6 4.44 24.22 -31.70
CA PHE A 6 3.38 24.52 -30.75
C PHE A 6 3.97 25.17 -29.49
N TRP A 7 4.99 24.55 -28.89
CA TRP A 7 5.43 24.90 -27.54
C TRP A 7 6.32 26.14 -27.44
N LYS A 8 6.99 26.58 -28.53
CA LYS A 8 7.88 27.74 -28.50
C LYS A 8 7.18 29.04 -28.06
N ASP A 9 5.88 29.15 -28.34
CA ASP A 9 5.06 30.32 -28.05
C ASP A 9 4.15 30.12 -26.81
N HIS A 10 4.29 29.00 -26.09
CA HIS A 10 3.46 28.66 -24.92
C HIS A 10 4.29 28.54 -23.64
N LYS A 11 3.77 29.11 -22.54
CA LYS A 11 4.36 28.96 -21.22
C LYS A 11 3.95 27.63 -20.60
N LEU A 12 4.94 26.84 -20.19
CA LEU A 12 4.73 25.48 -19.65
C LEU A 12 4.00 25.46 -18.29
N ASN A 13 3.94 26.59 -17.58
CA ASN A 13 3.31 26.72 -16.27
C ASN A 13 1.90 27.33 -16.31
N GLU A 14 1.37 27.64 -17.50
CA GLU A 14 0.03 28.19 -17.67
C GLU A 14 -0.92 27.14 -18.26
N PRO A 15 -2.22 27.17 -17.92
CA PRO A 15 -3.19 26.25 -18.50
C PRO A 15 -3.34 26.50 -20.00
N LEU A 16 -3.48 25.41 -20.76
CA LEU A 16 -3.70 25.50 -22.21
C LEU A 16 -5.19 25.75 -22.51
N ALA A 17 -5.47 26.66 -23.44
CA ALA A 17 -6.82 26.94 -23.91
C ALA A 17 -7.38 25.85 -24.85
N ALA A 18 -6.50 25.09 -25.50
CA ALA A 18 -6.84 23.98 -26.39
C ALA A 18 -5.87 22.81 -26.17
N PRO A 19 -6.30 21.56 -26.43
CA PRO A 19 -5.43 20.40 -26.31
C PRO A 19 -4.16 20.53 -27.16
N PRO A 20 -2.97 20.23 -26.61
CA PRO A 20 -1.73 20.33 -27.36
C PRO A 20 -1.62 19.24 -28.42
N LEU A 21 -0.83 19.51 -29.47
CA LEU A 21 -0.44 18.50 -30.43
C LEU A 21 0.50 17.47 -29.77
N GLY A 22 0.23 16.19 -30.05
CA GLY A 22 1.05 15.06 -29.59
C GLY A 22 1.43 14.15 -30.76
N SER A 23 2.41 13.28 -30.54
CA SER A 23 2.88 12.30 -31.54
C SER A 23 2.29 10.90 -31.33
N GLY A 24 1.28 10.77 -30.47
CA GLY A 24 0.69 9.51 -30.05
C GLY A 24 -0.40 9.00 -31.01
N PRO A 25 -0.92 7.79 -30.75
CA PRO A 25 -1.95 7.14 -31.57
C PRO A 25 -3.36 7.71 -31.38
N TYR A 26 -3.55 8.57 -30.37
CA TYR A 26 -4.83 9.21 -30.07
C TYR A 26 -4.65 10.73 -30.00
N LYS A 27 -5.66 11.46 -30.50
CA LYS A 27 -5.84 12.90 -30.32
C LYS A 27 -7.00 13.17 -29.36
N VAL A 28 -6.98 14.30 -28.68
CA VAL A 28 -8.14 14.73 -27.87
C VAL A 28 -9.31 15.05 -28.81
N GLY A 29 -10.47 14.43 -28.54
CA GLY A 29 -11.74 14.67 -29.21
C GLY A 29 -12.59 15.70 -28.46
N SER A 30 -13.87 15.41 -28.28
CA SER A 30 -14.76 16.21 -27.43
C SER A 30 -14.41 16.05 -25.96
N TYR A 31 -14.56 17.13 -25.20
CA TYR A 31 -14.36 17.13 -23.76
C TYR A 31 -15.23 18.19 -23.11
N ARG A 32 -15.50 18.00 -21.81
CA ARG A 32 -16.07 19.01 -20.93
C ARG A 32 -15.33 18.94 -19.61
N LEU A 33 -14.69 20.05 -19.24
CA LEU A 33 -13.84 20.12 -18.04
C LEU A 33 -14.59 19.63 -16.80
N GLY A 34 -13.95 18.74 -16.05
CA GLY A 34 -14.52 18.12 -14.85
C GLY A 34 -15.62 17.08 -15.10
N GLN A 35 -15.97 16.77 -16.36
CA GLN A 35 -17.03 15.80 -16.68
C GLN A 35 -16.55 14.65 -17.54
N TYR A 36 -15.96 14.93 -18.71
CA TYR A 36 -15.43 13.88 -19.56
C TYR A 36 -14.38 14.38 -20.53
N ILE A 37 -13.57 13.44 -21.03
CA ILE A 37 -12.68 13.63 -22.18
C ILE A 37 -12.78 12.41 -23.09
N THR A 38 -12.82 12.64 -24.39
CA THR A 38 -12.72 11.59 -25.41
C THR A 38 -11.37 11.67 -26.11
N TYR A 39 -10.83 10.51 -26.45
CA TYR A 39 -9.63 10.34 -27.25
C TYR A 39 -10.02 9.59 -28.51
N GLN A 40 -9.68 10.16 -29.67
CA GLN A 40 -9.99 9.58 -30.97
C GLN A 40 -8.70 9.07 -31.62
N ARG A 41 -8.75 7.85 -32.18
CA ARG A 41 -7.59 7.26 -32.84
C ARG A 41 -7.21 8.07 -34.07
N VAL A 42 -5.92 8.33 -34.24
CA VAL A 42 -5.35 9.01 -35.41
C VAL A 42 -5.21 7.97 -36.51
N ARG A 43 -6.00 8.11 -37.59
CA ARG A 43 -6.06 7.12 -38.70
C ARG A 43 -4.73 6.95 -39.42
N ASP A 44 -3.98 8.03 -39.52
CA ASP A 44 -2.67 8.14 -40.15
C ASP A 44 -1.52 8.15 -39.12
N TYR A 45 -1.71 7.46 -37.99
CA TYR A 45 -0.68 7.36 -36.96
C TYR A 45 0.61 6.75 -37.53
N TRP A 46 1.67 7.56 -37.57
CA TRP A 46 2.95 7.26 -38.20
C TRP A 46 3.58 5.92 -37.77
N ALA A 47 3.35 5.49 -36.53
CA ALA A 47 3.92 4.28 -35.96
C ALA A 47 2.93 3.11 -35.85
N ALA A 48 1.78 3.16 -36.54
CA ALA A 48 0.76 2.11 -36.47
C ALA A 48 1.30 0.72 -36.85
N ASN A 49 2.19 0.65 -37.85
CA ASN A 49 2.71 -0.60 -38.40
C ASN A 49 4.03 -1.08 -37.77
N LEU A 50 4.62 -0.30 -36.85
CA LEU A 50 5.86 -0.70 -36.18
C LEU A 50 5.62 -1.94 -35.31
N PRO A 51 6.57 -2.91 -35.26
CA PRO A 51 6.40 -4.14 -34.48
C PRO A 51 5.98 -3.92 -33.02
N VAL A 52 6.55 -2.89 -32.37
CA VAL A 52 6.23 -2.46 -30.99
C VAL A 52 4.76 -2.07 -30.77
N ASN A 53 4.05 -1.64 -31.82
CA ASN A 53 2.66 -1.18 -31.75
C ASN A 53 1.64 -2.16 -32.31
N ARG A 54 2.08 -3.31 -32.87
CA ARG A 54 1.16 -4.34 -33.34
C ARG A 54 0.32 -4.88 -32.16
N GLY A 55 -1.00 -4.97 -32.36
CA GLY A 55 -1.96 -5.38 -31.32
C GLY A 55 -2.28 -4.32 -30.26
N ARG A 56 -1.75 -3.09 -30.39
CA ARG A 56 -2.02 -1.97 -29.47
C ARG A 56 -2.98 -0.95 -30.09
N PHE A 57 -3.56 -0.14 -29.20
CA PHE A 57 -4.41 1.01 -29.54
C PHE A 57 -5.69 0.63 -30.29
N ASN A 58 -6.28 -0.52 -29.97
CA ASN A 58 -7.31 -1.17 -30.80
C ASN A 58 -8.64 -0.38 -30.92
N PHE A 59 -8.96 0.46 -29.94
CA PHE A 59 -10.21 1.24 -29.92
C PHE A 59 -10.09 2.48 -30.80
N ASP A 60 -11.15 2.77 -31.58
CA ASP A 60 -11.22 4.01 -32.36
C ASP A 60 -11.54 5.24 -31.50
N SER A 61 -12.22 5.03 -30.37
CA SER A 61 -12.54 6.05 -29.39
C SER A 61 -12.39 5.50 -27.98
N ILE A 62 -11.79 6.28 -27.10
CA ILE A 62 -11.70 6.01 -25.66
C ILE A 62 -12.32 7.19 -24.93
N ARG A 63 -13.25 6.94 -24.01
CA ARG A 63 -13.87 7.99 -23.20
C ARG A 63 -13.52 7.77 -21.72
N TYR A 64 -13.13 8.85 -21.07
CA TYR A 64 -12.98 8.91 -19.63
C TYR A 64 -14.06 9.84 -19.08
N ASP A 65 -14.94 9.29 -18.24
CA ASP A 65 -15.89 10.06 -17.45
C ASP A 65 -15.32 10.31 -16.05
N TYR A 66 -15.41 11.55 -15.60
CA TYR A 66 -14.92 11.99 -14.30
C TYR A 66 -16.04 11.96 -13.28
N TYR A 67 -15.82 11.20 -12.21
CA TYR A 67 -16.71 11.14 -11.05
C TYR A 67 -15.96 11.66 -9.82
N LEU A 68 -16.61 12.50 -9.03
CA LEU A 68 -16.03 13.04 -7.78
C LEU A 68 -16.13 12.05 -6.62
N ASP A 69 -17.10 11.13 -6.68
CA ASP A 69 -17.34 10.11 -5.66
C ASP A 69 -17.29 8.72 -6.29
N ASP A 70 -16.52 7.84 -5.65
CA ASP A 70 -16.27 6.50 -6.17
C ASP A 70 -17.49 5.57 -6.07
N LYS A 71 -18.40 5.78 -5.10
CA LYS A 71 -19.64 5.01 -5.02
C LYS A 71 -20.57 5.35 -6.17
N VAL A 72 -20.65 6.64 -6.53
CA VAL A 72 -21.41 7.06 -7.71
C VAL A 72 -20.82 6.44 -8.98
N ALA A 73 -19.49 6.43 -9.11
CA ALA A 73 -18.83 5.75 -10.22
C ALA A 73 -19.17 4.25 -10.26
N LEU A 74 -19.12 3.55 -9.12
CA LEU A 74 -19.45 2.12 -9.05
C LEU A 74 -20.92 1.83 -9.44
N GLU A 75 -21.89 2.63 -8.99
CA GLU A 75 -23.28 2.42 -9.40
C GLU A 75 -23.50 2.72 -10.89
N ALA A 76 -22.83 3.74 -11.44
CA ALA A 76 -22.83 4.00 -12.88
C ALA A 76 -22.23 2.82 -13.68
N PHE A 77 -21.13 2.23 -13.20
CA PHE A 77 -20.55 1.03 -13.79
C PHE A 77 -21.53 -0.15 -13.79
N LYS A 78 -22.17 -0.41 -12.65
CA LYS A 78 -23.16 -1.49 -12.50
C LYS A 78 -24.35 -1.31 -13.44
N ALA A 79 -24.72 -0.06 -13.73
CA ALA A 79 -25.75 0.31 -14.70
C ALA A 79 -25.30 0.24 -16.17
N GLY A 80 -24.02 -0.04 -16.44
CA GLY A 80 -23.46 -0.14 -17.79
C GLY A 80 -23.11 1.21 -18.43
N ALA A 81 -22.89 2.25 -17.62
CA ALA A 81 -22.53 3.57 -18.14
C ALA A 81 -21.10 3.63 -18.71
N TYR A 82 -20.22 2.71 -18.32
CA TYR A 82 -18.87 2.57 -18.85
C TYR A 82 -18.34 1.14 -18.69
N ASP A 83 -17.31 0.78 -19.46
CA ASP A 83 -16.98 -0.63 -19.74
C ASP A 83 -15.90 -1.24 -18.84
N PHE A 84 -15.06 -0.41 -18.20
CA PHE A 84 -13.91 -0.89 -17.44
C PHE A 84 -13.68 -0.10 -16.15
N ARG A 85 -13.41 -0.83 -15.06
CA ARG A 85 -13.12 -0.27 -13.74
C ARG A 85 -12.04 -1.09 -13.05
N ILE A 86 -11.07 -0.39 -12.45
CA ILE A 86 -10.12 -0.98 -11.51
C ILE A 86 -10.63 -0.70 -10.10
N GLU A 87 -10.74 -1.72 -9.26
CA GLU A 87 -11.18 -1.58 -7.88
C GLU A 87 -9.98 -1.57 -6.93
N GLY A 88 -9.85 -0.50 -6.14
CA GLY A 88 -8.77 -0.34 -5.16
C GLY A 88 -9.17 -0.68 -3.73
N SER A 89 -10.47 -0.79 -3.45
CA SER A 89 -11.02 -1.05 -2.12
C SER A 89 -11.35 -2.53 -1.93
N PRO A 90 -10.62 -3.26 -1.06
CA PRO A 90 -10.94 -4.64 -0.73
C PRO A 90 -12.38 -4.84 -0.27
N LYS A 91 -12.89 -3.89 0.51
CA LYS A 91 -14.27 -3.89 1.00
C LYS A 91 -15.27 -3.83 -0.16
N SER A 92 -15.09 -2.88 -1.08
CA SER A 92 -15.98 -2.76 -2.24
C SER A 92 -15.93 -4.03 -3.09
N TRP A 93 -14.72 -4.52 -3.38
CA TRP A 93 -14.53 -5.74 -4.16
C TRP A 93 -15.23 -6.97 -3.58
N ALA A 94 -15.19 -7.11 -2.26
CA ALA A 94 -15.80 -8.23 -1.55
C ALA A 94 -17.32 -8.13 -1.42
N THR A 95 -17.90 -6.92 -1.41
CA THR A 95 -19.30 -6.74 -0.96
C THR A 95 -20.22 -6.02 -1.95
N GLN A 96 -19.69 -5.29 -2.95
CA GLN A 96 -20.50 -4.37 -3.77
C GLN A 96 -20.63 -4.78 -5.24
N TYR A 97 -19.85 -5.75 -5.71
CA TYR A 97 -19.86 -6.25 -7.09
C TYR A 97 -20.85 -7.41 -7.25
N GLN A 98 -22.15 -7.08 -7.11
CA GLN A 98 -23.26 -8.03 -7.21
C GLN A 98 -24.47 -7.38 -7.91
N GLY A 99 -25.33 -8.20 -8.51
CA GLY A 99 -26.56 -7.74 -9.20
C GLY A 99 -26.83 -8.47 -10.51
N GLY A 100 -27.92 -8.09 -11.19
CA GLY A 100 -28.40 -8.79 -12.39
C GLY A 100 -27.40 -8.84 -13.55
N ASN A 101 -26.65 -7.76 -13.78
CA ASN A 101 -25.62 -7.72 -14.84
C ASN A 101 -24.43 -8.64 -14.56
N PHE A 102 -24.10 -8.88 -13.28
CA PHE A 102 -23.10 -9.89 -12.89
C PHE A 102 -23.66 -11.31 -13.05
N ALA A 103 -24.89 -11.55 -12.59
CA ALA A 103 -25.53 -12.87 -12.72
C ALA A 103 -25.71 -13.32 -14.18
N ARG A 104 -25.82 -12.37 -15.11
CA ARG A 104 -25.92 -12.61 -16.57
C ARG A 104 -24.57 -12.58 -17.29
N ASN A 105 -23.45 -12.41 -16.58
CA ASN A 105 -22.11 -12.27 -17.15
C ASN A 105 -21.93 -11.11 -18.14
N TYR A 106 -22.74 -10.05 -18.04
CA TYR A 106 -22.50 -8.79 -18.75
C TYR A 106 -21.37 -7.99 -18.12
N ILE A 107 -21.16 -8.16 -16.82
CA ILE A 107 -19.99 -7.65 -16.10
C ILE A 107 -19.27 -8.84 -15.51
N VAL A 108 -17.98 -8.98 -15.84
CA VAL A 108 -17.11 -10.03 -15.32
C VAL A 108 -16.18 -9.44 -14.28
N LYS A 109 -16.18 -10.05 -13.09
CA LYS A 109 -15.21 -9.75 -12.04
C LYS A 109 -13.97 -10.63 -12.24
N GLN A 110 -12.79 -10.04 -12.30
CA GLN A 110 -11.54 -10.77 -12.53
C GLN A 110 -10.48 -10.32 -11.53
N ASP A 111 -9.97 -11.29 -10.77
CA ASP A 111 -8.82 -11.14 -9.89
C ASP A 111 -7.56 -11.57 -10.64
N GLU A 112 -6.52 -10.76 -10.59
CA GLU A 112 -5.23 -11.07 -11.19
C GLU A 112 -4.16 -11.14 -10.12
N THR A 113 -3.36 -12.22 -10.14
CA THR A 113 -2.18 -12.28 -9.29
C THR A 113 -1.20 -11.23 -9.77
N ASN A 114 -0.94 -10.24 -8.92
CA ASN A 114 -0.03 -9.17 -9.27
C ASN A 114 1.42 -9.68 -9.26
N GLN A 115 2.00 -9.82 -10.45
CA GLN A 115 3.41 -10.19 -10.65
C GLN A 115 4.30 -8.99 -10.98
N SER A 116 3.73 -7.78 -11.09
CA SER A 116 4.49 -6.58 -11.36
C SER A 116 5.29 -6.16 -10.13
N ALA A 117 6.44 -5.51 -10.35
CA ALA A 117 7.21 -4.87 -9.29
C ALA A 117 6.29 -3.98 -8.45
N GLN A 118 6.27 -4.22 -7.13
CA GLN A 118 5.37 -3.50 -6.22
C GLN A 118 6.10 -2.43 -5.44
N ASN A 119 5.50 -1.24 -5.40
CA ASN A 119 5.81 -0.28 -4.34
C ASN A 119 5.05 -0.71 -3.09
N THR A 120 5.79 -0.96 -2.02
CA THR A 120 5.25 -1.48 -0.76
C THR A 120 5.06 -0.34 0.24
N ARG A 121 4.02 -0.46 1.07
CA ARG A 121 3.72 0.55 2.10
C ARG A 121 4.35 0.12 3.42
N TRP A 122 5.03 1.05 4.08
CA TRP A 122 5.75 0.79 5.33
C TRP A 122 5.43 1.84 6.38
N MET A 123 5.40 1.42 7.64
CA MET A 123 5.56 2.35 8.75
C MET A 123 7.04 2.69 8.88
N ALA A 124 7.38 3.94 8.58
CA ALA A 124 8.75 4.41 8.68
C ALA A 124 9.03 4.96 10.10
N PHE A 125 10.12 4.52 10.70
CA PHE A 125 10.61 5.08 11.96
C PHE A 125 11.46 6.32 11.70
N ASN A 126 11.13 7.43 12.37
CA ASN A 126 11.98 8.62 12.31
C ASN A 126 13.25 8.42 13.15
N MET A 127 14.33 8.04 12.49
CA MET A 127 15.63 7.74 13.10
C MET A 127 16.28 8.94 13.82
N LYS A 128 15.79 10.17 13.64
CA LYS A 128 16.23 11.35 14.40
C LYS A 128 15.61 11.42 15.80
N ARG A 129 14.59 10.61 16.10
CA ARG A 129 13.98 10.52 17.44
C ARG A 129 14.76 9.51 18.29
N PRO A 130 15.24 9.88 19.49
CA PRO A 130 16.01 8.97 20.36
C PRO A 130 15.29 7.66 20.67
N LEU A 131 13.95 7.68 20.77
CA LEU A 131 13.12 6.49 20.99
C LEU A 131 13.37 5.38 19.96
N PHE A 132 13.57 5.75 18.69
CA PHE A 132 13.72 4.81 17.59
C PHE A 132 15.19 4.51 17.24
N ALA A 133 16.15 5.06 17.98
CA ALA A 133 17.57 4.82 17.74
C ALA A 133 17.94 3.34 17.94
N ASP A 134 17.41 2.71 18.98
CA ASP A 134 17.64 1.29 19.27
C ASP A 134 16.83 0.38 18.33
N ARG A 135 17.53 -0.54 17.65
CA ARG A 135 16.89 -1.49 16.71
C ARG A 135 15.86 -2.38 17.40
N ARG A 136 16.10 -2.75 18.66
CA ARG A 136 15.24 -3.65 19.44
C ARG A 136 13.89 -3.01 19.73
N VAL A 137 13.86 -1.68 19.89
CA VAL A 137 12.59 -0.93 20.02
C VAL A 137 11.79 -1.00 18.72
N ARG A 138 12.45 -0.82 17.57
CA ARG A 138 11.78 -0.91 16.25
C ARG A 138 11.25 -2.31 15.98
N GLU A 139 12.04 -3.34 16.29
CA GLU A 139 11.65 -4.75 16.18
C GLU A 139 10.47 -5.10 17.08
N ALA A 140 10.48 -4.63 18.35
CA ALA A 140 9.36 -4.82 19.27
C ALA A 140 8.06 -4.18 18.76
N ILE A 141 8.13 -2.99 18.17
CA ILE A 141 6.96 -2.33 17.56
C ILE A 141 6.46 -3.14 16.35
N THR A 142 7.36 -3.67 15.52
CA THR A 142 7.00 -4.54 14.39
C THR A 142 6.30 -5.82 14.83
N LEU A 143 6.75 -6.45 15.93
CA LEU A 143 6.10 -7.63 16.52
C LEU A 143 4.68 -7.32 17.02
N ALA A 144 4.45 -6.12 17.53
CA ALA A 144 3.12 -5.69 17.98
C ALA A 144 2.18 -5.30 16.83
N PHE A 145 2.63 -5.33 15.57
CA PHE A 145 1.81 -5.06 14.41
C PHE A 145 1.19 -6.35 13.85
N ASP A 146 -0.10 -6.53 14.11
CA ASP A 146 -0.86 -7.73 13.72
C ASP A 146 -1.47 -7.57 12.32
N PHE A 147 -0.69 -7.91 11.28
CA PHE A 147 -1.17 -7.88 9.91
C PHE A 147 -2.26 -8.92 9.63
N ASP A 148 -2.17 -10.12 10.22
CA ASP A 148 -3.08 -11.21 9.87
C ASP A 148 -4.50 -10.86 10.34
N TRP A 149 -4.61 -10.29 11.55
CA TRP A 149 -5.87 -9.71 12.04
C TRP A 149 -6.34 -8.57 11.15
N MET A 150 -5.47 -7.62 10.77
CA MET A 150 -5.85 -6.50 9.91
C MET A 150 -6.39 -6.97 8.56
N ASN A 151 -5.66 -7.89 7.92
CA ASN A 151 -6.00 -8.39 6.61
C ASN A 151 -7.35 -9.09 6.65
N LYS A 152 -7.58 -9.91 7.68
CA LYS A 152 -8.86 -10.58 7.91
C LYS A 152 -10.00 -9.60 8.23
N ALA A 153 -9.81 -8.72 9.21
CA ALA A 153 -10.87 -7.89 9.79
C ALA A 153 -11.20 -6.65 8.95
N LEU A 154 -10.20 -6.06 8.29
CA LEU A 154 -10.34 -4.77 7.58
C LEU A 154 -10.27 -4.93 6.06
N TYR A 155 -9.51 -5.90 5.57
CA TYR A 155 -9.19 -6.01 4.14
C TYR A 155 -9.72 -7.28 3.47
N TYR A 156 -10.59 -8.04 4.12
CA TYR A 156 -11.22 -9.23 3.53
C TYR A 156 -10.21 -10.24 2.96
N ASN A 157 -9.03 -10.33 3.57
CA ASN A 157 -7.88 -11.13 3.13
C ASN A 157 -7.35 -10.78 1.73
N ALA A 158 -7.62 -9.58 1.23
CA ALA A 158 -7.23 -9.18 -0.13
C ALA A 158 -5.73 -8.88 -0.28
N TYR A 159 -4.99 -8.66 0.83
CA TYR A 159 -3.57 -8.32 0.76
C TYR A 159 -2.67 -9.50 1.14
N GLN A 160 -1.41 -9.40 0.70
CA GLN A 160 -0.33 -10.31 1.10
C GLN A 160 0.71 -9.50 1.88
N ARG A 161 1.33 -10.13 2.89
CA ARG A 161 2.34 -9.45 3.71
C ARG A 161 3.61 -9.23 2.90
N THR A 162 4.05 -7.98 2.82
CA THR A 162 5.31 -7.61 2.16
C THR A 162 6.49 -7.97 3.05
N ASN A 163 7.48 -8.67 2.48
CA ASN A 163 8.71 -9.07 3.18
C ASN A 163 10.00 -8.54 2.54
N SER A 164 9.90 -7.81 1.42
CA SER A 164 11.04 -7.27 0.70
C SER A 164 10.79 -5.84 0.23
N TYR A 165 11.86 -5.04 0.19
CA TYR A 165 11.86 -3.73 -0.48
C TYR A 165 11.74 -3.85 -2.01
N PHE A 166 12.02 -5.04 -2.56
CA PHE A 166 12.05 -5.34 -3.99
C PHE A 166 10.94 -6.33 -4.39
N GLN A 167 9.77 -6.20 -3.75
CA GLN A 167 8.64 -7.11 -3.89
C GLN A 167 8.30 -7.39 -5.38
N ASN A 168 8.16 -8.67 -5.71
CA ASN A 168 7.86 -9.17 -7.06
C ASN A 168 8.94 -8.84 -8.11
N THR A 169 10.20 -8.69 -7.70
CA THR A 169 11.31 -8.52 -8.61
C THR A 169 12.40 -9.56 -8.36
N PRO A 170 13.28 -9.83 -9.35
CA PRO A 170 14.46 -10.66 -9.16
C PRO A 170 15.46 -10.13 -8.12
N TYR A 171 15.30 -8.89 -7.65
CA TYR A 171 16.18 -8.26 -6.65
C TYR A 171 15.74 -8.54 -5.20
N ALA A 172 14.62 -9.24 -4.99
CA ALA A 172 14.21 -9.64 -3.66
C ALA A 172 15.10 -10.76 -3.12
N ALA A 173 15.74 -10.52 -1.98
CA ALA A 173 16.44 -11.57 -1.24
C ALA A 173 15.42 -12.62 -0.74
N SER A 174 15.53 -13.86 -1.24
CA SER A 174 14.61 -14.96 -0.91
C SER A 174 15.28 -16.15 -0.21
N GLY A 175 16.62 -16.15 -0.12
CA GLY A 175 17.41 -17.24 0.45
C GLY A 175 18.55 -16.73 1.33
N TYR A 176 19.42 -17.65 1.73
CA TYR A 176 20.71 -17.28 2.32
C TYR A 176 21.61 -16.64 1.27
N PRO A 177 22.49 -15.70 1.65
CA PRO A 177 23.45 -15.11 0.73
C PRO A 177 24.27 -16.18 0.00
N ASP A 178 24.32 -16.12 -1.32
CA ASP A 178 25.17 -16.98 -2.13
C ASP A 178 26.65 -16.57 -2.07
N ALA A 179 27.53 -17.28 -2.80
CA ALA A 179 28.96 -16.98 -2.80
C ALA A 179 29.30 -15.56 -3.29
N ALA A 180 28.56 -15.03 -4.28
CA ALA A 180 28.77 -13.70 -4.82
C ALA A 180 28.25 -12.63 -3.85
N GLU A 181 27.09 -12.85 -3.24
CA GLU A 181 26.53 -11.98 -2.22
C GLU A 181 27.40 -11.95 -0.96
N LEU A 182 27.94 -13.09 -0.52
CA LEU A 182 28.87 -13.17 0.60
C LEU A 182 30.16 -12.38 0.34
N ALA A 183 30.68 -12.40 -0.89
CA ALA A 183 31.84 -11.59 -1.26
C ALA A 183 31.55 -10.07 -1.12
N LEU A 184 30.32 -9.64 -1.45
CA LEU A 184 29.88 -8.25 -1.28
C LEU A 184 29.58 -7.90 0.19
N LEU A 185 29.09 -8.86 0.98
CA LEU A 185 28.76 -8.67 2.39
C LEU A 185 29.96 -8.77 3.33
N ALA A 186 31.04 -9.43 2.94
CA ALA A 186 32.25 -9.59 3.73
C ALA A 186 32.79 -8.26 4.31
N PRO A 187 32.96 -7.17 3.53
CA PRO A 187 33.40 -5.87 4.08
C PRO A 187 32.36 -5.18 4.98
N LEU A 188 31.12 -5.69 5.04
CA LEU A 188 30.01 -5.14 5.81
C LEU A 188 29.69 -5.95 7.07
N LYS A 189 30.43 -7.04 7.36
CA LYS A 189 30.12 -8.00 8.44
C LYS A 189 29.85 -7.34 9.81
N ASP A 190 30.63 -6.33 10.17
CA ASP A 190 30.46 -5.61 11.45
C ASP A 190 29.51 -4.39 11.37
N LYS A 191 28.99 -4.11 10.17
CA LYS A 191 28.08 -2.99 9.88
C LYS A 191 26.64 -3.44 9.66
N VAL A 192 26.41 -4.73 9.48
CA VAL A 192 25.08 -5.33 9.30
C VAL A 192 24.74 -6.24 10.47
N PRO A 193 23.46 -6.46 10.74
CA PRO A 193 23.04 -7.43 11.74
C PRO A 193 23.56 -8.85 11.44
N PRO A 194 24.04 -9.63 12.44
CA PRO A 194 24.52 -11.00 12.22
C PRO A 194 23.48 -11.91 11.56
N GLU A 195 22.19 -11.66 11.83
CA GLU A 195 21.07 -12.42 11.25
C GLU A 195 21.02 -12.37 9.71
N VAL A 196 21.66 -11.39 9.06
CA VAL A 196 21.81 -11.35 7.59
C VAL A 196 22.47 -12.61 7.04
N PHE A 197 23.35 -13.25 7.82
CA PHE A 197 24.07 -14.45 7.41
C PHE A 197 23.43 -15.75 7.89
N THR A 198 22.56 -15.69 8.91
CA THR A 198 22.07 -16.88 9.62
C THR A 198 20.57 -17.07 9.54
N SER A 199 19.82 -16.13 8.96
CA SER A 199 18.36 -16.19 8.95
C SER A 199 17.79 -15.53 7.71
N ILE A 200 16.80 -16.19 7.11
CA ILE A 200 15.98 -15.59 6.06
C ILE A 200 14.93 -14.72 6.77
N TYR A 201 14.93 -13.43 6.48
CA TYR A 201 13.97 -12.51 7.08
C TYR A 201 12.53 -12.87 6.70
N GLN A 202 11.67 -12.94 7.70
CA GLN A 202 10.22 -13.01 7.52
C GLN A 202 9.57 -11.98 8.46
N PRO A 203 8.57 -11.22 7.98
CA PRO A 203 7.77 -10.39 8.87
C PRO A 203 7.05 -11.29 9.90
N PRO A 204 6.81 -10.80 11.13
CA PRO A 204 6.07 -11.56 12.11
C PRO A 204 4.70 -11.96 11.59
N SER A 205 4.37 -13.25 11.71
CA SER A 205 3.02 -13.78 11.60
C SER A 205 2.40 -13.91 12.99
N SER A 206 1.08 -14.04 13.02
CA SER A 206 0.25 -14.11 14.22
C SER A 206 -0.90 -15.08 14.02
N ASP A 207 -1.61 -15.41 15.10
CA ASP A 207 -2.88 -16.15 15.04
C ASP A 207 -4.07 -15.34 14.49
N GLY A 208 -3.86 -14.05 14.16
CA GLY A 208 -4.88 -13.14 13.65
C GLY A 208 -5.94 -12.77 14.69
N SER A 209 -5.65 -12.89 15.98
CA SER A 209 -6.53 -12.48 17.08
C SER A 209 -6.58 -10.97 17.32
N GLY A 210 -5.57 -10.22 16.85
CA GLY A 210 -5.38 -8.80 17.17
C GLY A 210 -4.59 -8.58 18.46
N SER A 211 -4.19 -9.66 19.16
CA SER A 211 -3.43 -9.61 20.41
C SER A 211 -2.54 -10.84 20.58
N ASP A 212 -1.75 -11.18 19.56
CA ASP A 212 -0.89 -12.36 19.57
C ASP A 212 0.06 -12.36 20.77
N ARG A 213 -0.19 -13.28 21.70
CA ARG A 213 0.54 -13.33 22.98
C ARG A 213 2.02 -13.62 22.78
N GLN A 214 2.39 -14.44 21.80
CA GLN A 214 3.77 -14.84 21.59
C GLN A 214 4.61 -13.66 21.08
N ASN A 215 4.09 -12.90 20.13
CA ASN A 215 4.73 -11.70 19.61
C ASN A 215 4.83 -10.61 20.68
N LEU A 216 3.78 -10.40 21.48
CA LEU A 216 3.82 -9.42 22.57
C LEU A 216 4.82 -9.78 23.67
N LEU A 217 5.02 -11.07 23.98
CA LEU A 217 6.05 -11.52 24.92
C LEU A 217 7.46 -11.25 24.37
N LYS A 218 7.72 -11.57 23.10
CA LYS A 218 8.99 -11.26 22.42
C LYS A 218 9.26 -9.76 22.39
N ALA A 219 8.25 -8.96 22.03
CA ALA A 219 8.33 -7.51 22.01
C ALA A 219 8.69 -6.95 23.41
N THR A 220 8.03 -7.44 24.46
CA THR A 220 8.29 -7.03 25.84
C THR A 220 9.72 -7.38 26.27
N GLN A 221 10.23 -8.55 25.88
CA GLN A 221 11.61 -8.94 26.17
C GLN A 221 12.64 -8.03 25.46
N LEU A 222 12.41 -7.70 24.19
CA LEU A 222 13.26 -6.77 23.42
C LEU A 222 13.26 -5.36 24.04
N LEU A 223 12.09 -4.88 24.45
CA LEU A 223 11.94 -3.59 25.13
C LEU A 223 12.68 -3.58 26.47
N LYS A 224 12.60 -4.66 27.25
CA LYS A 224 13.37 -4.84 28.49
C LYS A 224 14.88 -4.80 28.25
N GLN A 225 15.37 -5.49 27.22
CA GLN A 225 16.78 -5.44 26.83
C GLN A 225 17.23 -4.04 26.39
N ALA A 226 16.31 -3.23 25.86
CA ALA A 226 16.53 -1.83 25.49
C ALA A 226 16.35 -0.83 26.66
N GLY A 227 16.13 -1.32 27.90
CA GLY A 227 16.00 -0.48 29.08
C GLY A 227 14.61 0.11 29.30
N TRP A 228 13.57 -0.57 28.81
CA TRP A 228 12.17 -0.24 29.08
C TRP A 228 11.54 -1.30 29.98
N GLU A 229 10.86 -0.86 31.03
CA GLU A 229 10.24 -1.74 32.03
C GLU A 229 8.82 -1.29 32.33
N VAL A 230 7.98 -2.24 32.76
CA VAL A 230 6.62 -1.92 33.19
C VAL A 230 6.68 -1.52 34.66
N LYS A 231 6.30 -0.27 34.96
CA LYS A 231 6.10 0.25 36.32
C LYS A 231 4.71 0.89 36.39
N ASN A 232 3.93 0.55 37.41
CA ASN A 232 2.56 1.05 37.59
C ASN A 232 1.68 0.89 36.33
N GLN A 233 1.75 -0.29 35.69
CA GLN A 233 1.05 -0.62 34.43
C GLN A 233 1.43 0.26 33.22
N GLN A 234 2.53 1.02 33.31
CA GLN A 234 3.04 1.83 32.21
C GLN A 234 4.44 1.38 31.82
N LEU A 235 4.69 1.29 30.52
CA LEU A 235 6.04 1.07 30.01
C LEU A 235 6.85 2.37 30.17
N VAL A 236 7.90 2.34 30.96
CA VAL A 236 8.77 3.49 31.25
C VAL A 236 10.23 3.15 30.99
N ASN A 237 11.03 4.15 30.65
CA ASN A 237 12.46 3.96 30.49
C ASN A 237 13.13 3.83 31.88
N SER A 238 13.84 2.74 32.14
CA SER A 238 14.44 2.44 33.45
C SER A 238 15.45 3.50 33.92
N LYS A 239 16.09 4.23 32.99
CA LYS A 239 17.09 5.26 33.30
C LYS A 239 16.49 6.65 33.52
N THR A 240 15.50 7.02 32.72
CA THR A 240 14.96 8.38 32.72
C THR A 240 13.59 8.52 33.40
N GLY A 241 12.91 7.41 33.67
CA GLY A 241 11.54 7.39 34.20
C GLY A 241 10.48 7.87 33.20
N LYS A 242 10.86 8.27 31.98
CA LYS A 242 9.92 8.79 30.99
C LYS A 242 9.03 7.67 30.42
N PRO A 243 7.73 7.93 30.22
CA PRO A 243 6.82 6.95 29.63
C PRO A 243 7.15 6.68 28.16
N PHE A 244 6.92 5.45 27.72
CA PHE A 244 6.99 5.08 26.32
C PHE A 244 5.81 5.69 25.58
N TYR A 245 6.09 6.62 24.67
CA TYR A 245 5.07 7.32 23.89
C TYR A 245 5.51 7.40 22.44
N LEU A 246 4.61 7.02 21.53
CA LEU A 246 4.80 7.20 20.10
C LEU A 246 3.65 8.02 19.52
N ARG A 247 3.98 8.76 18.45
CA ARG A 247 3.01 9.43 17.60
C ARG A 247 3.21 8.89 16.18
N ALA A 248 2.12 8.47 15.57
CA ALA A 248 2.08 8.08 14.16
C ALA A 248 1.36 9.17 13.39
N ASP A 249 2.03 9.76 12.41
CA ASP A 249 1.43 10.74 11.51
C ASP A 249 0.94 10.01 10.25
N VAL A 250 -0.32 10.25 9.87
CA VAL A 250 -0.96 9.64 8.70
C VAL A 250 -1.40 10.71 7.72
N ALA A 251 -1.11 10.51 6.44
CA ALA A 251 -1.42 11.47 5.37
C ALA A 251 -2.92 11.52 5.03
N GLU A 252 -3.65 10.43 5.28
CA GLU A 252 -5.10 10.31 5.08
C GLU A 252 -5.73 9.70 6.33
N ARG A 253 -7.06 9.82 6.50
CA ARG A 253 -7.82 9.06 7.51
C ARG A 253 -7.85 7.56 7.16
N GLN A 254 -6.71 6.92 7.10
CA GLN A 254 -6.58 5.47 7.10
C GLN A 254 -6.57 5.02 8.57
N GLN A 255 -7.42 4.04 8.91
CA GLN A 255 -7.45 3.49 10.25
C GLN A 255 -6.08 2.84 10.52
N LEU A 256 -5.35 3.34 11.53
CA LEU A 256 -4.17 2.67 12.05
C LEU A 256 -4.60 1.68 13.12
N PRO A 257 -4.35 0.38 12.94
CA PRO A 257 -4.54 -0.60 14.00
C PRO A 257 -3.17 -0.95 14.60
N VAL A 258 -2.40 0.06 15.03
CA VAL A 258 -1.26 -0.19 15.90
C VAL A 258 -1.78 -0.19 17.33
N ARG A 259 -2.06 -1.37 17.86
CA ARG A 259 -2.40 -1.55 19.28
C ARG A 259 -1.15 -2.02 20.00
N LEU A 260 -0.34 -1.07 20.50
CA LEU A 260 0.63 -1.41 21.54
C LEU A 260 -0.14 -1.67 22.83
N ALA A 261 -0.62 -2.89 23.00
CA ALA A 261 -1.07 -3.35 24.29
C ALA A 261 0.18 -3.45 25.19
N VAL A 262 0.36 -2.50 26.10
CA VAL A 262 1.05 -2.83 27.35
C VAL A 262 0.23 -3.97 27.95
N PRO A 263 0.82 -5.10 28.35
CA PRO A 263 0.06 -6.18 28.98
C PRO A 263 -0.42 -5.71 30.36
N ALA A 264 -1.45 -4.88 30.37
CA ALA A 264 -2.40 -4.79 31.45
C ALA A 264 -3.53 -5.74 31.05
N GLN A 265 -3.80 -6.71 31.92
CA GLN A 265 -4.89 -7.68 31.76
C GLN A 265 -6.19 -6.98 31.35
N PRO A 266 -7.06 -7.62 30.56
CA PRO A 266 -8.39 -7.08 30.31
C PRO A 266 -9.12 -6.99 31.64
N GLN A 267 -9.26 -5.79 32.20
CA GLN A 267 -10.34 -5.56 33.14
C GLN A 267 -11.63 -5.65 32.34
N ALA A 268 -12.39 -6.71 32.62
CA ALA A 268 -13.78 -6.81 32.25
C ALA A 268 -14.48 -5.53 32.72
N VAL A 269 -15.00 -4.75 31.78
CA VAL A 269 -15.98 -3.73 32.09
C VAL A 269 -17.25 -4.51 32.42
N GLY A 270 -17.44 -4.76 33.71
CA GLY A 270 -18.68 -5.32 34.24
C GLY A 270 -19.80 -4.31 34.05
N ASP A 271 -20.94 -4.82 33.61
CA ASP A 271 -22.24 -4.19 33.76
C ASP A 271 -22.36 -3.61 35.18
N ARG A 272 -22.73 -2.34 35.24
CA ARG A 272 -23.50 -1.81 36.35
C ARG A 272 -24.68 -1.05 35.78
N ASP A 273 -25.82 -1.71 35.94
CA ASP A 273 -27.17 -1.20 35.85
C ASP A 273 -27.38 0.16 36.52
N ALA A 274 -28.37 0.86 35.97
CA ALA A 274 -29.41 1.65 36.64
C ALA A 274 -29.00 2.90 37.47
N ASP A 275 -29.31 4.07 36.87
CA ASP A 275 -30.25 5.13 37.32
C ASP A 275 -30.23 5.65 38.79
N PRO A 276 -30.72 6.88 39.06
CA PRO A 276 -31.68 7.68 38.28
C PRO A 276 -31.19 9.02 37.70
#